data_AF-A0A2N4XR22-F1
#
_entry.id   AF-A0A2N4XR22-F1
#
_cell.length_a   1.000
_cell.length_b   1.000
_cell.length_c   1.000
_cell.angle_alpha   90.00
_cell.angle_beta   90.00
_cell.angle_gamma   90.00
#
_symmetry.space_group_name_H-M   'P 1'
#
loop_
_entity.id
_entity.type
_entity.pdbx_description
1 polymer ?
#
loop_
_entity_poly.entity_id
_entity_poly.type
_entity_poly.pdbx_seq_one_letter_code
_entity_poly.pdbx_strand_id
1 'polypeptide(L)'
;MHEGILPKSEALGKIKSLVELLAEGLSRDGESPFSTSMAFKNGLGSKDEGPFGFFFKIVASDARGSTHNYSDVPESVEDLAGLILGNNYHLLIEKFKRVTRPCVVTFVGLAGEYELRRALWHVQQVEQGVGFLESALHTHTCYNGNGVAVSPGDIIEVDDLTLTKTAVS
;
A
#
# COMPACT_ATOMS: atom_id res chain seq x y z
N MET A 1 4.84 -2.13 17.47
CA MET A 1 5.23 -3.06 16.39
C MET A 1 6.54 -3.71 16.79
N HIS A 2 6.61 -5.03 16.93
CA HIS A 2 7.86 -5.71 17.30
C HIS A 2 8.71 -6.11 16.08
N GLU A 3 8.12 -6.19 14.87
CA GLU A 3 8.78 -6.73 13.67
C GLU A 3 9.14 -5.68 12.61
N GLY A 4 8.70 -4.42 12.76
CA GLY A 4 8.94 -3.36 11.78
C GLY A 4 8.02 -3.48 10.55
N ILE A 5 8.49 -3.02 9.38
CA ILE A 5 7.80 -3.20 8.09
C ILE A 5 8.58 -4.23 7.28
N LEU A 6 7.94 -5.37 7.01
CA LEU A 6 8.57 -6.52 6.38
C LEU A 6 8.63 -6.40 4.85
N PRO A 7 9.62 -7.04 4.19
CA PRO A 7 9.61 -7.26 2.76
C PRO A 7 8.33 -7.97 2.30
N LYS A 8 7.99 -7.78 1.03
CA LYS A 8 6.76 -8.29 0.41
C LYS A 8 6.60 -9.79 0.63
N SER A 9 7.61 -10.60 0.29
CA SER A 9 7.56 -12.06 0.42
C SER A 9 7.28 -12.53 1.86
N GLU A 10 7.92 -11.89 2.85
CA GLU A 10 7.68 -12.18 4.27
C GLU A 10 6.30 -11.72 4.74
N ALA A 11 5.90 -10.50 4.39
CA ALA A 11 4.60 -9.94 4.73
C ALA A 11 3.45 -10.75 4.11
N LEU A 12 3.61 -11.20 2.86
CA LEU A 12 2.60 -11.99 2.14
C LEU A 12 2.29 -13.30 2.83
N GLY A 13 3.28 -13.98 3.44
CA GLY A 13 3.04 -15.19 4.21
C GLY A 13 2.05 -14.95 5.35
N LYS A 14 2.24 -13.85 6.10
CA LYS A 14 1.39 -13.47 7.23
C LYS A 14 0.00 -13.00 6.77
N ILE A 15 -0.06 -12.19 5.71
CA ILE A 15 -1.32 -11.71 5.14
C ILE A 15 -2.14 -12.90 4.61
N LYS A 16 -1.50 -13.83 3.90
CA LYS A 16 -2.15 -15.02 3.36
C LYS A 16 -2.83 -15.84 4.45
N SER A 17 -2.13 -16.13 5.56
CA SER A 17 -2.73 -16.88 6.67
C SER A 17 -3.97 -16.19 7.26
N LEU A 18 -3.94 -14.86 7.42
CA LEU A 18 -5.09 -14.10 7.89
C LEU A 18 -6.26 -14.16 6.88
N VAL A 19 -5.96 -13.96 5.59
CA VAL A 19 -6.97 -13.94 4.53
C VAL A 19 -7.61 -15.32 4.34
N GLU A 20 -6.85 -16.41 4.41
CA GLU A 20 -7.36 -17.78 4.35
C GLU A 20 -8.29 -18.09 5.53
N LEU A 21 -7.93 -17.68 6.74
CA LEU A 21 -8.79 -17.81 7.92
C LEU A 21 -10.11 -17.06 7.74
N LEU A 22 -10.07 -15.85 7.20
CA LEU A 22 -11.28 -15.06 6.95
C LEU A 22 -12.15 -15.65 5.83
N ALA A 23 -11.56 -16.40 4.91
CA ALA A 23 -12.28 -17.05 3.81
C ALA A 23 -13.12 -18.25 4.28
N GLU A 24 -12.91 -18.76 5.50
CA GLU A 24 -13.69 -19.86 6.05
C GLU A 24 -15.20 -19.59 5.97
N GLY A 25 -15.93 -20.58 5.43
CA GLY A 25 -17.38 -20.52 5.22
C GLY A 25 -17.85 -19.66 4.04
N LEU A 26 -16.93 -19.10 3.23
CA LEU A 26 -17.28 -18.38 2.00
C LEU A 26 -17.14 -19.29 0.77
N SER A 27 -18.06 -19.14 -0.18
CA SER A 27 -18.05 -19.89 -1.43
C SER A 27 -17.32 -19.14 -2.52
N ARG A 28 -16.46 -19.84 -3.26
CA ARG A 28 -15.83 -19.34 -4.48
C ARG A 28 -16.85 -19.26 -5.62
N ASP A 29 -16.74 -18.22 -6.45
CA ASP A 29 -17.41 -18.13 -7.75
C ASP A 29 -16.43 -17.65 -8.84
N GLY A 30 -16.41 -18.31 -9.99
CA GLY A 30 -15.65 -17.88 -11.16
C GLY A 30 -14.13 -17.73 -10.98
N GLU A 31 -13.56 -16.84 -11.80
CA GLU A 31 -12.12 -16.53 -11.86
C GLU A 31 -11.80 -15.24 -11.10
N SER A 32 -10.51 -15.05 -10.80
CA SER A 32 -10.04 -13.80 -10.18
C SER A 32 -10.15 -12.64 -11.19
N PRO A 33 -10.79 -11.51 -10.82
CA PRO A 33 -10.78 -10.32 -11.67
C PRO A 33 -9.39 -9.68 -11.79
N PHE A 34 -8.43 -10.09 -10.96
CA PHE A 34 -7.07 -9.52 -10.88
C PHE A 34 -6.01 -10.34 -11.63
N SER A 35 -6.42 -11.37 -12.39
CA SER A 35 -5.52 -12.31 -13.10
C SER A 35 -4.43 -11.63 -13.93
N THR A 36 -4.80 -10.62 -14.72
CA THR A 36 -3.85 -9.84 -15.55
C THR A 36 -2.85 -9.04 -14.72
N SER A 37 -3.31 -8.38 -13.65
CA SER A 37 -2.42 -7.58 -12.77
C SER A 37 -1.40 -8.48 -12.05
N MET A 38 -1.85 -9.62 -11.54
CA MET A 38 -0.97 -10.59 -10.89
C MET A 38 0.06 -11.18 -11.86
N ALA A 39 -0.32 -11.45 -13.11
CA ALA A 39 0.63 -11.94 -14.12
C ALA A 39 1.77 -10.94 -14.37
N PHE A 40 1.45 -9.64 -14.41
CA PHE A 40 2.46 -8.58 -14.53
C PHE A 40 3.38 -8.54 -13.31
N LYS A 41 2.82 -8.54 -12.09
CA LYS A 41 3.59 -8.54 -10.83
C LYS A 41 4.53 -9.74 -10.73
N ASN A 42 4.06 -10.94 -11.11
CA ASN A 42 4.88 -12.14 -11.13
C ASN A 42 6.07 -12.04 -12.12
N GLY A 43 5.91 -11.27 -13.20
CA GLY A 43 6.99 -11.00 -14.15
C GLY A 43 8.11 -10.11 -13.60
N LEU A 44 7.85 -9.32 -12.55
CA LEU A 44 8.86 -8.46 -11.92
C LEU A 44 9.85 -9.25 -11.04
N GLY A 45 9.43 -10.42 -10.53
CA GLY A 45 10.26 -11.30 -9.71
C GLY A 45 10.87 -10.57 -8.51
N SER A 46 12.18 -10.77 -8.28
CA SER A 46 12.91 -10.18 -7.15
C SER A 46 13.05 -8.65 -7.17
N LYS A 47 12.61 -7.98 -8.25
CA LYS A 47 12.59 -6.51 -8.32
C LYS A 47 11.41 -5.90 -7.55
N ASP A 48 10.46 -6.72 -7.12
CA ASP A 48 9.22 -6.31 -6.47
C ASP A 48 9.13 -6.88 -5.04
N GLU A 49 10.09 -6.54 -4.18
CA GLU A 49 10.19 -7.09 -2.81
C GLU A 49 9.96 -6.08 -1.67
N GLY A 50 9.76 -4.79 -1.97
CA GLY A 50 9.40 -3.79 -0.96
C GLY A 50 10.37 -3.72 0.24
N PRO A 51 9.93 -3.22 1.41
CA PRO A 51 8.66 -2.55 1.67
C PRO A 51 8.39 -1.42 0.68
N PHE A 52 7.12 -1.23 0.34
CA PHE A 52 6.70 -0.18 -0.57
C PHE A 52 6.21 1.03 0.21
N GLY A 53 6.50 2.23 -0.29
CA GLY A 53 6.14 3.47 0.39
C GLY A 53 5.81 4.60 -0.56
N PHE A 54 5.01 5.54 -0.06
CA PHE A 54 4.73 6.78 -0.76
C PHE A 54 5.77 7.82 -0.38
N PHE A 55 6.37 8.49 -1.37
CA PHE A 55 7.30 9.59 -1.10
C PHE A 55 6.66 10.83 -0.45
N PHE A 56 5.37 11.07 -0.69
CA PHE A 56 4.63 12.18 -0.08
C PHE A 56 3.41 11.64 0.68
N LYS A 57 3.32 11.93 1.99
CA LYS A 57 2.22 11.49 2.87
C LYS A 57 0.84 11.89 2.35
N ILE A 58 0.73 13.08 1.77
CA ILE A 58 -0.53 13.58 1.20
C ILE A 58 -1.03 12.70 0.04
N VAL A 59 -0.12 12.10 -0.73
CA VAL A 59 -0.46 11.17 -1.82
C VAL A 59 -0.90 9.81 -1.28
N ALA A 60 -0.33 9.36 -0.16
CA ALA A 60 -0.79 8.13 0.50
C ALA A 60 -2.23 8.25 1.04
N SER A 61 -2.64 9.46 1.39
CA SER A 61 -3.95 9.75 2.00
C SER A 61 -5.01 10.20 0.98
N ASP A 62 -4.59 10.63 -0.20
CA ASP A 62 -5.48 11.08 -1.28
C ASP A 62 -5.52 10.04 -2.41
N ALA A 63 -6.67 9.37 -2.57
CA ALA A 63 -6.84 8.38 -3.62
C ALA A 63 -6.87 8.99 -5.04
N ARG A 64 -6.98 10.33 -5.17
CA ARG A 64 -7.02 10.99 -6.48
C ARG A 64 -5.67 10.87 -7.17
N GLY A 65 -5.65 10.15 -8.29
CA GLY A 65 -4.44 9.94 -9.09
C GLY A 65 -3.62 8.69 -8.73
N SER A 66 -4.05 7.92 -7.72
CA SER A 66 -3.49 6.59 -7.45
C SER A 66 -4.21 5.52 -8.29
N THR A 67 -3.49 4.48 -8.70
CA THR A 67 -4.07 3.30 -9.36
C THR A 67 -4.88 2.42 -8.42
N HIS A 68 -4.75 2.61 -7.10
CA HIS A 68 -5.45 1.86 -6.06
C HIS A 68 -5.72 2.74 -4.84
N ASN A 69 -6.87 2.57 -4.19
CA ASN A 69 -7.16 3.21 -2.90
C ASN A 69 -6.56 2.41 -1.72
N TYR A 70 -5.30 2.65 -1.41
CA TYR A 70 -4.59 1.95 -0.31
C TYR A 70 -5.13 2.28 1.09
N SER A 71 -5.97 3.31 1.23
CA SER A 71 -6.65 3.63 2.49
C SER A 71 -7.87 2.74 2.78
N ASP A 72 -8.33 1.95 1.80
CA ASP A 72 -9.49 1.09 1.93
C ASP A 72 -9.09 -0.37 2.22
N VAL A 73 -8.27 -0.95 1.35
CA VAL A 73 -7.73 -2.29 1.51
C VAL A 73 -6.36 -2.39 0.82
N PRO A 74 -5.40 -3.17 1.32
CA PRO A 74 -4.15 -3.40 0.60
C PRO A 74 -4.37 -4.20 -0.69
N GLU A 75 -3.69 -3.83 -1.77
CA GLU A 75 -3.75 -4.53 -3.07
C GLU A 75 -3.44 -6.04 -2.94
N SER A 76 -2.51 -6.41 -2.06
CA SER A 76 -2.17 -7.81 -1.80
C SER A 76 -3.33 -8.62 -1.22
N VAL A 77 -4.23 -7.97 -0.46
CA VAL A 77 -5.43 -8.60 0.08
C VAL A 77 -6.48 -8.75 -1.02
N GLU A 78 -6.61 -7.79 -1.95
CA GLU A 78 -7.48 -7.92 -3.13
C GLU A 78 -7.04 -9.07 -4.03
N ASP A 79 -5.74 -9.13 -4.36
CA ASP A 79 -5.15 -10.20 -5.17
C ASP A 79 -5.44 -11.58 -4.55
N LEU A 80 -5.18 -11.73 -3.25
CA LEU A 80 -5.45 -12.98 -2.52
C LEU A 80 -6.94 -13.31 -2.46
N ALA A 81 -7.81 -12.31 -2.24
CA ALA A 81 -9.25 -12.52 -2.20
C ALA A 81 -9.81 -12.96 -3.55
N GLY A 82 -9.33 -12.35 -4.65
CA GLY A 82 -9.65 -12.80 -6.01
C GLY A 82 -9.14 -14.20 -6.30
N LEU A 83 -7.91 -14.52 -5.85
CA LEU A 83 -7.36 -15.87 -5.96
C LEU A 83 -8.14 -16.93 -5.20
N ILE A 84 -8.72 -16.61 -4.04
CA ILE A 84 -9.44 -17.56 -3.19
C ILE A 84 -10.91 -17.69 -3.61
N LEU A 85 -11.61 -16.57 -3.78
CA LEU A 85 -13.06 -16.53 -3.98
C LEU A 85 -13.51 -16.14 -5.40
N GLY A 86 -12.60 -15.75 -6.30
CA GLY A 86 -12.93 -15.29 -7.65
C GLY A 86 -13.81 -14.03 -7.62
N ASN A 87 -14.96 -14.03 -8.29
CA ASN A 87 -15.93 -12.94 -8.30
C ASN A 87 -16.45 -12.57 -6.90
N ASN A 88 -16.43 -13.53 -5.98
CA ASN A 88 -16.88 -13.33 -4.59
C ASN A 88 -15.81 -12.68 -3.69
N TYR A 89 -14.69 -12.20 -4.24
CA TYR A 89 -13.59 -11.58 -3.47
C TYR A 89 -14.08 -10.49 -2.50
N HIS A 90 -15.05 -9.68 -2.91
CA HIS A 90 -15.62 -8.58 -2.12
C HIS A 90 -16.14 -9.04 -0.74
N LEU A 91 -16.66 -10.27 -0.61
CA LEU A 91 -17.10 -10.82 0.68
C LEU A 91 -15.95 -10.96 1.68
N LEU A 92 -14.76 -11.31 1.18
CA LEU A 92 -13.55 -11.44 1.99
C LEU A 92 -12.96 -10.08 2.34
N ILE A 93 -13.01 -9.12 1.40
CA ILE A 93 -12.63 -7.73 1.64
C ILE A 93 -13.45 -7.13 2.78
N GLU A 94 -14.77 -7.35 2.78
CA GLU A 94 -15.65 -6.88 3.84
C GLU A 94 -15.33 -7.52 5.21
N LYS A 95 -15.02 -8.82 5.25
CA LYS A 95 -14.55 -9.46 6.49
C LYS A 95 -13.21 -8.89 6.96
N PHE A 96 -12.26 -8.68 6.06
CA PHE A 96 -10.95 -8.10 6.36
C PHE A 96 -11.07 -6.71 6.97
N LYS A 97 -11.89 -5.84 6.36
CA LYS A 97 -12.12 -4.46 6.82
C LYS A 97 -12.77 -4.39 8.21
N ARG A 98 -13.53 -5.42 8.62
CA ARG A 98 -14.13 -5.50 9.98
C ARG A 98 -13.14 -5.85 11.07
N VAL A 99 -12.06 -6.56 10.74
CA VAL A 99 -11.08 -7.05 11.73
C VAL A 99 -9.75 -6.28 11.68
N THR A 100 -9.61 -5.36 10.74
CA THR A 100 -8.41 -4.55 10.55
C THR A 100 -8.71 -3.06 10.65
N ARG A 101 -7.66 -2.25 10.80
CA ARG A 101 -7.75 -0.79 10.83
C ARG A 101 -6.76 -0.24 9.80
N PRO A 102 -7.20 0.56 8.83
CA PRO A 102 -6.28 1.22 7.90
C PRO A 102 -5.41 2.23 8.65
N CYS A 103 -4.12 2.25 8.35
CA CYS A 103 -3.16 3.18 8.93
C CYS A 103 -2.15 3.69 7.91
N VAL A 104 -1.60 4.87 8.16
CA VAL A 104 -0.44 5.41 7.45
C VAL A 104 0.76 5.26 8.37
N VAL A 105 1.79 4.56 7.90
CA VAL A 105 3.05 4.39 8.63
C VAL A 105 4.09 5.30 7.99
N THR A 106 4.61 6.26 8.75
CA THR A 106 5.73 7.10 8.34
C THR A 106 7.02 6.50 8.88
N PHE A 107 8.02 6.34 8.03
CA PHE A 107 9.29 5.72 8.40
C PHE A 107 10.49 6.43 7.74
N VAL A 108 11.68 6.21 8.30
CA VAL A 108 12.95 6.62 7.71
C VAL A 108 13.43 5.55 6.74
N GLY A 109 13.71 5.96 5.51
CA GLY A 109 14.33 5.12 4.49
C GLY A 109 15.54 5.80 3.87
N LEU A 110 16.44 5.02 3.30
CA LEU A 110 17.54 5.55 2.50
C LEU A 110 16.97 6.06 1.15
N ALA A 111 17.23 7.34 0.86
CA ALA A 111 16.90 7.94 -0.43
C ALA A 111 18.09 7.81 -1.40
N GLY A 112 17.81 7.39 -2.63
CA GLY A 112 18.77 7.43 -3.72
C GLY A 112 18.73 8.76 -4.47
N GLU A 113 19.55 8.86 -5.52
CA GLU A 113 19.61 10.05 -6.38
C GLU A 113 18.25 10.34 -7.04
N TYR A 114 17.50 9.30 -7.39
CA TYR A 114 16.20 9.44 -8.02
C TYR A 114 15.16 10.08 -7.09
N GLU A 115 15.05 9.61 -5.85
CA GLU A 115 14.15 10.19 -4.84
C GLU A 115 14.53 11.65 -4.55
N LEU A 116 15.84 11.94 -4.44
CA LEU A 116 16.33 13.31 -4.25
C LEU A 116 15.96 14.23 -5.43
N ARG A 117 16.11 13.77 -6.68
CA ARG A 117 15.69 14.53 -7.86
C ARG A 117 14.18 14.82 -7.85
N ARG A 118 13.35 13.86 -7.43
CA ARG A 118 11.89 14.05 -7.30
C ARG A 118 11.56 15.07 -6.20
N ALA A 119 12.25 15.03 -5.06
CA ALA A 119 12.09 16.03 -4.00
C ALA A 119 12.43 17.44 -4.47
N LEU A 120 13.57 17.61 -5.15
CA LEU A 120 13.98 18.92 -5.67
C LEU A 120 12.99 19.46 -6.71
N TRP A 121 12.47 18.59 -7.58
CA TRP A 121 11.44 18.99 -8.54
C TRP A 121 10.13 19.39 -7.86
N HIS A 122 9.74 18.68 -6.79
CA HIS A 122 8.56 19.05 -6.02
C HIS A 122 8.69 20.47 -5.45
N VAL A 123 9.82 20.77 -4.80
CA VAL A 123 10.13 22.09 -4.26
C VAL A 123 10.11 23.15 -5.36
N GLN A 124 10.76 22.90 -6.49
CA GLN A 124 10.77 23.83 -7.62
C GLN A 124 9.35 24.16 -8.11
N GLN A 125 8.48 23.17 -8.27
CA GLN A 125 7.10 23.38 -8.73
C GLN A 125 6.30 24.23 -7.72
N VAL A 126 6.46 23.95 -6.42
CA VAL A 126 5.79 24.72 -5.37
C VAL A 126 6.26 26.18 -5.37
N GLU A 127 7.56 26.43 -5.51
CA GLU A 127 8.12 27.78 -5.65
C GLU A 127 7.61 28.52 -6.90
N GLN A 128 7.23 27.78 -7.95
CA GLN A 128 6.62 28.33 -9.16
C GLN A 128 5.10 28.54 -9.05
N GLY A 129 4.50 28.27 -7.88
CA GLY A 129 3.08 28.48 -7.62
C GLY A 129 2.17 27.29 -7.92
N VAL A 130 2.73 26.13 -8.25
CA VAL A 130 1.95 24.88 -8.36
C VAL A 130 1.47 24.49 -6.96
N GLY A 131 0.21 24.06 -6.83
CA GLY A 131 -0.34 23.63 -5.55
C GLY A 131 0.43 22.44 -4.97
N PHE A 132 0.58 22.39 -3.63
CA PHE A 132 1.38 21.34 -2.96
C PHE A 132 0.93 19.92 -3.34
N LEU A 133 -0.38 19.65 -3.26
CA LEU A 133 -0.94 18.34 -3.64
C LEU A 133 -0.70 18.02 -5.12
N GLU A 134 -0.93 18.99 -6.01
CA GLU A 134 -0.73 18.82 -7.45
C GLU A 134 0.73 18.50 -7.78
N SER A 135 1.67 19.28 -7.22
CA SER A 135 3.10 19.01 -7.35
C SER A 135 3.48 17.64 -6.79
N ALA A 136 2.94 17.27 -5.62
CA ALA A 136 3.21 15.98 -5.00
C ALA A 136 2.71 14.82 -5.87
N LEU A 137 1.54 14.94 -6.51
CA LEU A 137 1.00 13.93 -7.44
C LEU A 137 1.89 13.79 -8.69
N HIS A 138 2.40 14.89 -9.25
CA HIS A 138 3.28 14.86 -10.43
C HIS A 138 4.67 14.29 -10.13
N THR A 139 5.18 14.56 -8.94
CA THR A 139 6.54 14.20 -8.53
C THR A 139 6.58 12.94 -7.67
N HIS A 140 5.43 12.34 -7.38
CA HIS A 140 5.34 11.14 -6.60
C HIS A 140 6.18 10.00 -7.18
N THR A 141 6.79 9.22 -6.30
CA THR A 141 7.35 7.94 -6.68
C THR A 141 7.16 6.92 -5.56
N CYS A 142 7.07 5.66 -5.96
CA CYS A 142 6.94 4.54 -5.04
C CYS A 142 8.34 4.16 -4.55
N TYR A 143 8.59 4.34 -3.25
CA TYR A 143 9.75 3.78 -2.58
C TYR A 143 9.68 2.24 -2.66
N ASN A 144 10.83 1.61 -2.90
CA ASN A 144 11.00 0.16 -2.84
C ASN A 144 12.25 -0.15 -2.02
N GLY A 145 12.07 -0.81 -0.88
CA GLY A 145 13.16 -1.25 -0.01
C GLY A 145 14.03 -2.37 -0.58
N ASN A 146 13.70 -2.91 -1.76
CA ASN A 146 14.42 -3.98 -2.45
C ASN A 146 14.71 -5.22 -1.56
N GLY A 147 13.73 -5.60 -0.75
CA GLY A 147 13.81 -6.74 0.17
C GLY A 147 14.42 -6.42 1.53
N VAL A 148 14.73 -5.14 1.83
CA VAL A 148 15.28 -4.73 3.12
C VAL A 148 14.15 -4.25 4.03
N ALA A 149 13.94 -4.94 5.15
CA ALA A 149 12.95 -4.56 6.16
C ALA A 149 13.24 -3.16 6.74
N VAL A 150 12.17 -2.42 7.07
CA VAL A 150 12.27 -1.21 7.90
C VAL A 150 12.26 -1.63 9.36
N SER A 151 13.29 -1.26 10.12
CA SER A 151 13.38 -1.66 11.52
C SER A 151 12.31 -0.94 12.37
N PRO A 152 11.88 -1.51 13.50
CA PRO A 152 10.96 -0.82 14.41
C PRO A 152 11.45 0.55 14.88
N GLY A 153 12.77 0.76 14.97
CA GLY A 153 13.37 2.03 15.38
C GLY A 153 13.32 3.12 14.30
N ASP A 154 13.12 2.73 13.04
CA ASP A 154 13.01 3.65 11.90
C ASP A 154 11.56 4.09 11.64
N ILE A 155 10.59 3.53 12.36
CA ILE A 155 9.18 3.96 12.29
C ILE A 155 9.01 5.22 13.13
N ILE A 156 8.61 6.31 12.49
CA ILE A 156 8.46 7.63 13.10
C ILE A 156 7.04 7.79 13.67
N GLU A 157 6.04 7.38 12.89
CA GLU A 157 4.64 7.66 13.18
C GLU A 157 3.73 6.58 12.59
N VAL A 158 2.62 6.30 13.28
CA VAL A 158 1.54 5.44 12.79
C VAL A 158 0.22 6.18 13.01
N ASP A 159 -0.38 6.65 11.93
CA ASP A 159 -1.67 7.35 11.96
C ASP A 159 -2.81 6.41 11.65
N ASP A 160 -3.85 6.45 12.48
CA ASP A 160 -5.09 5.73 12.21
C ASP A 160 -6.01 6.54 11.29
N LEU A 161 -6.37 5.96 10.14
CA LEU A 161 -7.23 6.60 9.15
C LEU A 161 -8.73 6.54 9.50
N THR A 162 -9.13 5.75 10.49
CA THR A 162 -10.51 5.68 10.99
C THR A 162 -10.87 6.85 11.90
N LEU A 163 -9.88 7.43 12.59
CA LEU A 163 -10.07 8.55 13.52
C LEU A 163 -10.09 9.92 12.80
N THR A 164 -9.49 10.01 11.62
CA THR A 164 -9.45 11.25 10.81
C THR A 164 -10.72 11.47 10.01
N LYS A 165 -11.46 10.41 9.66
CA LYS A 165 -12.76 10.52 8.95
C LYS A 165 -13.90 11.07 9.82
N THR A 166 -13.78 11.01 11.15
CA THR A 166 -14.83 11.49 12.07
C THR A 166 -14.75 13.00 12.38
N ALA A 167 -13.67 13.66 11.97
CA ALA A 167 -13.44 15.09 12.27
C ALA A 167 -13.97 16.05 11.18
N VAL A 168 -14.58 15.53 10.11
CA VAL A 168 -15.04 16.32 8.95
C VAL A 168 -16.49 15.97 8.53
N SER A 169 -17.32 15.53 9.47
CA SER A 169 -18.76 15.31 9.27
C SER A 169 -19.59 16.34 10.01
#